data_AF-A0A1L2ZNS8-F1
#
_entry.id   AF-A0A1L2ZNS8-F1
#
_cell.length_a   1.000
_cell.length_b   1.000
_cell.length_c   1.000
_cell.angle_alpha   90.00
_cell.angle_beta   90.00
_cell.angle_gamma   90.00
#
_symmetry.space_group_name_H-M   'P 1'
#
loop_
_entity.id
_entity.type
_entity.pdbx_description
1 polymer ?
#
loop_
_entity_poly.entity_id
_entity_poly.type
_entity_poly.pdbx_seq_one_letter_code
_entity_poly.pdbx_strand_id
1 'polypeptide(L)'
;MSTPPSVEAQRSIRWTGTRAFLIECAELTEVVNLHAHLAAHPLPGQRELLAAGRTVMVAFDSRKYAVSGAQAVASLDYDDAASVSGDTIRIPVLYDGEDLAAVANLTNMSVEGVIAAHTQTQWRGAFGGFAPGFTYLVSDSDPLVVPRRETPRTAVPAGSVALAGNFSAVYPRQSPGGWQLIGRTSAQMWDLDRDKPALVRPGDTVVYEAVRELIEINGVSAENTPDGSGGGSGESPASLEVIHPGLQSLIQDLGRPGLGDLGVSASGAADKTSVRQANRILGNDSNAAVIENVLGELELRALGELILAVTGAEVSIEIERVTEIEQPAEPEQPSEPEELEESDEDIDTGPQFHVQQRTAPMRSAFKLHDGETLRLGAPRAGLRTYLGVRGGFDAPKFLNSRATDSMSGIGPSPLATGHVLNMGSPARAGGVVQAVVGQAEPAIADLPQAGKLTELRITLGPRDDWFDAAGIAALTEQEWLATSQSNRIGVRFELSDGSRPMTRAKDGELASEGAVPGSLQIPPSGLPVLFLADHPVTGGYPVAGVVIESDLALAAQLPPGARVKFTPVDPDSLTPLSPSTTSPSTPSLKGPSA
;
A
#
# COMPACT_ATOMS: atom_id res chain seq x y z
N MET A 1 -27.19 22.15 48.18
CA MET A 1 -25.82 21.90 47.69
C MET A 1 -25.91 20.74 46.73
N SER A 2 -26.18 21.03 45.45
CA SER A 2 -26.09 20.04 44.38
C SER A 2 -24.67 20.04 43.89
N THR A 3 -24.05 18.86 43.89
CA THR A 3 -22.79 18.58 43.21
C THR A 3 -22.95 18.99 41.73
N PRO A 4 -22.04 19.80 41.16
CA PRO A 4 -22.09 20.09 39.73
C PRO A 4 -21.91 18.79 38.94
N PRO A 5 -22.50 18.67 37.73
CA PRO A 5 -22.27 17.51 36.87
C PRO A 5 -20.76 17.38 36.61
N SER A 6 -20.26 16.16 36.76
CA SER A 6 -18.92 15.77 36.34
C SER A 6 -18.69 16.21 34.90
N VAL A 7 -17.64 16.98 34.65
CA VAL A 7 -17.19 17.33 33.30
C VAL A 7 -16.98 16.01 32.56
N GLU A 8 -17.81 15.74 31.55
CA GLU A 8 -17.66 14.59 30.66
C GLU A 8 -16.22 14.59 30.15
N ALA A 9 -15.49 13.51 30.42
CA ALA A 9 -14.10 13.38 29.98
C ALA A 9 -14.10 13.29 28.45
N GLN A 10 -13.82 14.43 27.79
CA GLN A 10 -13.69 14.49 26.34
C GLN A 10 -12.57 13.53 25.90
N ARG A 11 -12.86 12.60 24.97
CA ARG A 11 -11.86 11.64 24.49
C ARG A 11 -10.65 12.35 23.90
N SER A 12 -9.45 11.84 24.20
CA SER A 12 -8.20 12.38 23.66
C SER A 12 -8.08 12.02 22.18
N ILE A 13 -8.07 13.04 21.32
CA ILE A 13 -7.91 12.91 19.86
C ILE A 13 -6.57 13.51 19.45
N ARG A 14 -5.83 12.78 18.61
CA ARG A 14 -4.56 13.23 18.05
C ARG A 14 -4.57 13.13 16.53
N TRP A 15 -4.45 14.27 15.88
CA TRP A 15 -4.46 14.36 14.42
C TRP A 15 -3.25 13.66 13.80
N THR A 16 -3.50 12.88 12.75
CA THR A 16 -2.46 12.24 11.92
C THR A 16 -2.71 12.67 10.48
N GLY A 17 -2.11 13.79 10.11
CA GLY A 17 -2.41 14.47 8.85
C GLY A 17 -3.69 15.31 8.91
N THR A 18 -4.17 15.72 7.75
CA THR A 18 -5.35 16.57 7.63
C THR A 18 -6.66 15.77 7.56
N ARG A 19 -6.60 14.47 7.22
CA ARG A 19 -7.77 13.63 6.92
C ARG A 19 -7.92 12.41 7.82
N ALA A 20 -7.12 12.29 8.88
CA ALA A 20 -7.21 11.19 9.82
C ALA A 20 -6.83 11.65 11.23
N PHE A 21 -7.31 10.90 12.23
CA PHE A 21 -6.95 11.10 13.62
C PHE A 21 -6.94 9.77 14.38
N LEU A 22 -6.18 9.74 15.47
CA LEU A 22 -6.13 8.68 16.47
C LEU A 22 -7.01 9.06 17.65
N ILE A 23 -7.80 8.12 18.14
CA ILE A 23 -8.57 8.21 19.37
C ILE A 23 -7.82 7.40 20.42
N GLU A 24 -7.32 8.06 21.47
CA GLU A 24 -6.58 7.37 22.54
C GLU A 24 -7.54 6.79 23.57
N CYS A 25 -7.35 5.52 23.88
CA CYS A 25 -8.18 4.77 24.82
C CYS A 25 -7.42 4.47 26.12
N ALA A 26 -8.14 4.49 27.24
CA ALA A 26 -7.62 4.21 28.57
C ALA A 26 -7.34 2.71 28.77
N GLU A 27 -8.11 1.85 28.11
CA GLU A 27 -7.99 0.41 28.22
C GLU A 27 -8.24 -0.27 26.88
N LEU A 28 -7.81 -1.53 26.77
CA LEU A 28 -7.97 -2.29 25.55
C LEU A 28 -9.45 -2.62 25.25
N THR A 29 -10.25 -2.83 26.29
CA THR A 29 -11.70 -3.05 26.14
C THR A 29 -12.38 -1.86 25.45
N GLU A 30 -11.98 -0.64 25.81
CA GLU A 30 -12.47 0.58 25.16
C GLU A 30 -12.09 0.63 23.67
N VAL A 31 -10.86 0.21 23.30
CA VAL A 31 -10.44 0.13 21.89
C VAL A 31 -11.35 -0.82 21.11
N VAL A 32 -11.60 -2.01 21.64
CA VAL A 32 -12.42 -3.05 20.98
C VAL A 32 -13.86 -2.59 20.84
N ASN A 33 -14.45 -2.01 21.89
CA ASN A 33 -15.84 -1.56 21.87
C ASN A 33 -16.03 -0.35 20.93
N LEU A 34 -15.15 0.64 21.01
CA LEU A 34 -15.18 1.82 20.14
C LEU A 34 -14.99 1.43 18.67
N HIS A 35 -14.04 0.54 18.39
CA HIS A 35 -13.83 0.00 17.06
C HIS A 35 -15.07 -0.70 16.52
N ALA A 36 -15.65 -1.63 17.29
CA ALA A 36 -16.87 -2.33 16.91
C ALA A 36 -18.04 -1.36 16.64
N HIS A 37 -18.18 -0.33 17.48
CA HIS A 37 -19.19 0.70 17.31
C HIS A 37 -19.02 1.47 15.99
N LEU A 38 -17.80 1.97 15.70
CA LEU A 38 -17.50 2.74 14.49
C LEU A 38 -17.50 1.89 13.22
N ALA A 39 -17.30 0.57 13.34
CA ALA A 39 -17.45 -0.37 12.24
C ALA A 39 -18.93 -0.60 11.92
N ALA A 40 -19.79 -0.74 12.95
CA ALA A 40 -21.23 -0.93 12.80
C ALA A 40 -21.96 0.36 12.38
N HIS A 41 -21.43 1.52 12.78
CA HIS A 41 -21.99 2.84 12.50
C HIS A 41 -20.94 3.78 11.88
N PRO A 42 -20.52 3.54 10.63
CA PRO A 42 -19.49 4.36 9.99
C PRO A 42 -19.88 5.83 9.92
N LEU A 43 -18.91 6.70 10.24
CA LEU A 43 -19.09 8.15 10.12
C LEU A 43 -19.16 8.56 8.64
N PRO A 44 -19.85 9.68 8.30
CA PRO A 44 -19.85 10.19 6.94
C PRO A 44 -18.44 10.41 6.40
N GLY A 45 -18.13 9.84 5.23
CA GLY A 45 -16.82 9.95 4.59
C GLY A 45 -15.72 9.07 5.21
N GLN A 46 -16.02 8.21 6.19
CA GLN A 46 -15.09 7.23 6.76
C GLN A 46 -14.59 6.27 5.67
N ARG A 47 -13.26 6.14 5.57
CA ARG A 47 -12.55 5.33 4.58
C ARG A 47 -11.74 4.21 5.21
N GLU A 48 -11.09 4.50 6.32
CA GLU A 48 -10.33 3.52 7.10
C GLU A 48 -10.78 3.58 8.54
N LEU A 49 -10.78 2.41 9.17
CA LEU A 49 -10.90 2.22 10.60
C LEU A 49 -9.83 1.20 10.97
N LEU A 50 -9.05 1.50 12.01
CA LEU A 50 -7.98 0.62 12.45
C LEU A 50 -7.79 0.69 13.96
N ALA A 51 -8.03 -0.43 14.64
CA ALA A 51 -7.64 -0.58 16.03
C ALA A 51 -6.17 -1.04 16.13
N ALA A 52 -5.39 -0.38 16.98
CA ALA A 52 -3.98 -0.70 17.17
C ALA A 52 -3.52 -0.28 18.58
N GLY A 53 -3.10 -1.26 19.38
CA GLY A 53 -2.59 -1.03 20.72
C GLY A 53 -3.64 -0.37 21.62
N ARG A 54 -3.45 0.92 21.90
CA ARG A 54 -4.37 1.74 22.72
C ARG A 54 -5.07 2.83 21.92
N THR A 55 -5.13 2.68 20.61
CA THR A 55 -5.70 3.68 19.71
C THR A 55 -6.69 3.07 18.72
N VAL A 56 -7.68 3.86 18.33
CA VAL A 56 -8.50 3.63 17.14
C VAL A 56 -8.23 4.76 16.16
N MET A 57 -7.68 4.44 14.99
CA MET A 57 -7.49 5.39 13.89
C MET A 57 -8.74 5.42 13.01
N VAL A 58 -9.16 6.63 12.63
CA VAL A 58 -10.21 6.83 11.62
C VAL A 58 -9.66 7.75 10.53
N ALA A 59 -9.75 7.34 9.27
CA ALA A 59 -9.38 8.16 8.12
C ALA A 59 -10.59 8.45 7.22
N PHE A 60 -10.58 9.62 6.58
CA PHE A 60 -11.69 10.15 5.82
C PHE A 60 -11.28 10.55 4.39
N ASP A 61 -12.24 10.64 3.49
CA ASP A 61 -12.00 11.09 2.11
C ASP A 61 -11.68 12.59 1.99
N SER A 62 -12.04 13.41 2.99
CA SER A 62 -11.79 14.85 2.99
C SER A 62 -11.58 15.40 4.39
N ARG A 63 -10.91 16.57 4.45
CA ARG A 63 -10.70 17.35 5.69
C ARG A 63 -12.03 17.68 6.37
N LYS A 64 -13.04 18.07 5.59
CA LYS A 64 -14.37 18.43 6.11
C LYS A 64 -14.99 17.29 6.91
N TYR A 65 -14.97 16.07 6.36
CA TYR A 65 -15.51 14.90 7.06
C TYR A 65 -14.63 14.51 8.25
N ALA A 66 -13.30 14.63 8.15
CA ALA A 66 -12.42 14.37 9.29
C ALA A 66 -12.70 15.31 10.47
N VAL A 67 -12.88 16.61 10.22
CA VAL A 67 -13.22 17.59 11.28
C VAL A 67 -14.58 17.28 11.90
N SER A 68 -15.60 17.00 11.07
CA SER A 68 -16.93 16.61 11.56
C SER A 68 -16.90 15.31 12.35
N GLY A 69 -16.09 14.32 11.92
CA GLY A 69 -15.93 13.04 12.58
C GLY A 69 -15.24 13.18 13.93
N ALA A 70 -14.19 14.01 14.03
CA ALA A 70 -13.52 14.29 15.29
C ALA A 70 -14.47 14.92 16.32
N GLN A 71 -15.33 15.84 15.88
CA GLN A 71 -16.36 16.44 16.74
C GLN A 71 -17.40 15.42 17.21
N ALA A 72 -17.85 14.53 16.32
CA ALA A 72 -18.80 13.47 16.66
C ALA A 72 -18.20 12.49 17.68
N VAL A 73 -16.97 12.02 17.47
CA VAL A 73 -16.28 11.07 18.36
C VAL A 73 -16.00 11.68 19.74
N ALA A 74 -15.66 12.97 19.80
CA ALA A 74 -15.37 13.66 21.06
C ALA A 74 -16.56 13.67 22.03
N SER A 75 -17.79 13.58 21.50
CA SER A 75 -19.05 13.57 22.25
C SER A 75 -19.81 12.25 22.16
N LEU A 76 -19.20 11.21 21.56
CA LEU A 76 -19.86 9.95 21.30
C LEU A 76 -20.14 9.21 22.62
N ASP A 77 -21.39 8.99 22.95
CA ASP A 77 -21.75 8.00 23.96
C ASP A 77 -22.11 6.71 23.24
N TYR A 78 -21.52 5.59 23.65
CA TYR A 78 -21.80 4.28 23.05
C TYR A 78 -21.97 3.25 24.16
N ASP A 79 -22.97 2.38 24.01
CA ASP A 79 -23.20 1.30 24.95
C ASP A 79 -22.05 0.28 24.85
N ASP A 80 -21.26 0.14 25.92
CA ASP A 80 -20.23 -0.90 26.08
C ASP A 80 -20.77 -2.32 25.89
N ALA A 81 -22.09 -2.50 26.02
CA ALA A 81 -22.77 -3.80 25.97
C ALA A 81 -23.15 -4.27 24.56
N ALA A 82 -23.05 -3.41 23.54
CA ALA A 82 -23.38 -3.79 22.16
C ALA A 82 -22.16 -4.41 21.46
N SER A 83 -21.69 -5.57 21.93
CA SER A 83 -20.72 -6.35 21.17
C SER A 83 -21.41 -6.86 19.90
N VAL A 84 -20.85 -6.49 18.75
CA VAL A 84 -21.21 -7.19 17.51
C VAL A 84 -20.63 -8.60 17.65
N SER A 85 -21.50 -9.57 17.90
CA SER A 85 -21.18 -10.99 17.92
C SER A 85 -20.65 -11.39 16.54
N GLY A 86 -19.34 -11.56 16.40
CA GLY A 86 -18.74 -12.20 15.23
C GLY A 86 -19.02 -13.71 15.19
N ASP A 87 -18.45 -14.37 14.19
CA ASP A 87 -18.59 -15.82 14.04
C ASP A 87 -17.75 -16.55 15.11
N THR A 88 -18.16 -17.77 15.50
CA THR A 88 -17.32 -18.64 16.35
C THR A 88 -16.42 -19.50 15.48
N ILE A 89 -15.12 -19.30 15.59
CA ILE A 89 -14.07 -19.95 14.80
C ILE A 89 -13.32 -20.96 15.67
N ARG A 90 -13.27 -22.21 15.20
CA ARG A 90 -12.53 -23.29 15.86
C ARG A 90 -11.19 -23.51 15.18
N ILE A 91 -10.11 -23.44 15.95
CA ILE A 91 -8.75 -23.61 15.43
C ILE A 91 -8.12 -24.85 16.06
N PRO A 92 -7.88 -25.93 15.30
CA PRO A 92 -7.18 -27.11 15.81
C PRO A 92 -5.70 -26.78 16.02
N VAL A 93 -5.14 -27.13 17.18
CA VAL A 93 -3.75 -26.83 17.55
C VAL A 93 -3.06 -28.11 18.02
N LEU A 94 -1.93 -28.41 17.40
CA LEU A 94 -0.96 -29.33 17.95
C LEU A 94 -0.04 -28.56 18.89
N TYR A 95 -0.07 -28.88 20.17
CA TYR A 95 0.71 -28.21 21.21
C TYR A 95 2.13 -28.79 21.33
N ASP A 96 2.94 -28.52 20.31
CA ASP A 96 4.36 -28.93 20.20
C ASP A 96 5.31 -27.72 20.09
N GLY A 97 4.85 -26.53 20.50
CA GLY A 97 5.60 -25.29 20.35
C GLY A 97 6.88 -25.26 21.18
N GLU A 98 7.93 -24.68 20.62
CA GLU A 98 9.28 -24.59 21.21
C GLU A 98 9.27 -23.96 22.62
N ASP A 99 8.39 -22.99 22.86
CA ASP A 99 8.33 -22.24 24.12
C ASP A 99 7.29 -22.79 25.11
N LEU A 100 6.57 -23.88 24.78
CA LEU A 100 5.46 -24.37 25.61
C LEU A 100 5.90 -24.71 27.05
N ALA A 101 7.04 -25.36 27.20
CA ALA A 101 7.61 -25.66 28.52
C ALA A 101 8.10 -24.39 29.26
N ALA A 102 8.63 -23.40 28.53
CA ALA A 102 9.05 -22.13 29.11
C ALA A 102 7.83 -21.31 29.59
N VAL A 103 6.75 -21.30 28.82
CA VAL A 103 5.46 -20.70 29.19
C VAL A 103 4.91 -21.34 30.46
N ALA A 104 4.94 -22.67 30.57
CA ALA A 104 4.52 -23.38 31.78
C ALA A 104 5.30 -22.91 33.02
N ASN A 105 6.60 -22.70 32.90
CA ASN A 105 7.42 -22.15 33.97
C ASN A 105 7.06 -20.68 34.29
N LEU A 106 6.84 -19.84 33.27
CA LEU A 106 6.48 -18.43 33.44
C LEU A 106 5.12 -18.24 34.13
N THR A 107 4.17 -19.14 33.89
CA THR A 107 2.83 -19.08 34.49
C THR A 107 2.70 -19.92 35.77
N ASN A 108 3.76 -20.63 36.19
CA ASN A 108 3.74 -21.57 37.30
C ASN A 108 2.66 -22.66 37.16
N MET A 109 2.51 -23.18 35.94
CA MET A 109 1.57 -24.26 35.58
C MET A 109 2.35 -25.48 35.06
N SER A 110 1.68 -26.64 34.96
CA SER A 110 2.21 -27.72 34.12
C SER A 110 1.94 -27.40 32.64
N VAL A 111 2.61 -28.11 31.73
CA VAL A 111 2.33 -28.01 30.29
C VAL A 111 0.86 -28.30 30.00
N GLU A 112 0.29 -29.34 30.60
CA GLU A 112 -1.13 -29.68 30.48
C GLU A 112 -2.03 -28.57 31.04
N GLY A 113 -1.60 -27.91 32.12
CA GLY A 113 -2.28 -26.75 32.67
C GLY A 113 -2.33 -25.56 31.70
N VAL A 114 -1.24 -25.26 31.01
CA VAL A 114 -1.19 -24.22 29.96
C VAL A 114 -2.11 -24.59 28.80
N ILE A 115 -2.06 -25.84 28.34
CA ILE A 115 -2.92 -26.32 27.24
C ILE A 115 -4.40 -26.21 27.64
N ALA A 116 -4.76 -26.67 28.84
CA ALA A 116 -6.12 -26.59 29.35
C ALA A 116 -6.60 -25.13 29.47
N ALA A 117 -5.77 -24.25 30.02
CA ALA A 117 -6.09 -22.82 30.09
C ALA A 117 -6.29 -22.22 28.69
N HIS A 118 -5.38 -22.46 27.74
CA HIS A 118 -5.50 -21.89 26.39
C HIS A 118 -6.75 -22.39 25.64
N THR A 119 -7.10 -23.66 25.77
CA THR A 119 -8.26 -24.28 25.08
C THR A 119 -9.61 -23.99 25.73
N GLN A 120 -9.66 -23.81 27.05
CA GLN A 120 -10.91 -23.48 27.77
C GLN A 120 -11.25 -21.98 27.74
N THR A 121 -10.30 -21.16 27.33
CA THR A 121 -10.47 -19.72 27.19
C THR A 121 -11.26 -19.40 25.93
N GLN A 122 -12.30 -18.57 26.07
CA GLN A 122 -12.95 -17.95 24.93
C GLN A 122 -12.14 -16.72 24.54
N TRP A 123 -11.49 -16.81 23.38
CA TRP A 123 -10.71 -15.72 22.84
C TRP A 123 -11.59 -14.87 21.92
N ARG A 124 -11.38 -13.56 21.90
CA ARG A 124 -12.06 -12.61 21.02
C ARG A 124 -11.04 -11.91 20.14
N GLY A 125 -11.30 -11.83 18.83
CA GLY A 125 -10.53 -11.00 17.92
C GLY A 125 -10.63 -9.54 18.32
N ALA A 126 -9.58 -8.98 18.89
CA ALA A 126 -9.56 -7.60 19.34
C ALA A 126 -9.35 -6.65 18.15
N PHE A 127 -8.25 -6.85 17.43
CA PHE A 127 -7.86 -6.05 16.27
C PHE A 127 -6.84 -6.82 15.42
N GLY A 128 -6.67 -6.42 14.16
CA GLY A 128 -5.62 -6.96 13.27
C GLY A 128 -4.52 -5.95 13.01
N GLY A 129 -3.90 -5.96 11.82
CA GLY A 129 -3.05 -4.86 11.38
C GLY A 129 -1.53 -5.10 11.40
N PHE A 130 -1.04 -6.23 11.92
CA PHE A 130 0.40 -6.56 11.84
C PHE A 130 0.81 -7.06 10.44
N ALA A 131 -0.02 -7.94 9.88
CA ALA A 131 0.12 -8.50 8.54
C ALA A 131 -1.27 -8.99 8.09
N PRO A 132 -1.49 -9.21 6.78
CA PRO A 132 -2.72 -9.82 6.28
C PRO A 132 -3.09 -11.09 7.04
N GLY A 133 -4.25 -11.07 7.71
CA GLY A 133 -4.78 -12.21 8.48
C GLY A 133 -4.15 -12.43 9.86
N PHE A 134 -3.30 -11.53 10.36
CA PHE A 134 -2.83 -11.57 11.74
C PHE A 134 -3.84 -10.84 12.64
N THR A 135 -4.44 -11.56 13.60
CA THR A 135 -5.40 -11.00 14.56
C THR A 135 -4.92 -11.22 15.98
N TYR A 136 -4.92 -10.15 16.76
CA TYR A 136 -4.65 -10.17 18.19
C TYR A 136 -5.89 -10.65 18.92
N LEU A 137 -5.77 -11.74 19.66
CA LEU A 137 -6.87 -12.31 20.42
C LEU A 137 -6.71 -11.99 21.90
N VAL A 138 -7.81 -11.62 22.53
CA VAL A 138 -7.89 -11.32 23.97
C VAL A 138 -8.96 -12.17 24.64
N SER A 139 -8.92 -12.25 25.96
CA SER A 139 -9.98 -12.87 26.74
C SER A 139 -10.35 -11.98 27.91
N ASP A 140 -11.62 -12.02 28.33
CA ASP A 140 -12.09 -11.36 29.53
C ASP A 140 -11.71 -12.13 30.80
N SER A 141 -11.33 -13.42 30.68
CA SER A 141 -10.98 -14.31 31.80
C SER A 141 -9.48 -14.42 32.11
N ASP A 142 -8.65 -13.58 31.48
CA ASP A 142 -7.18 -13.45 31.56
C ASP A 142 -6.39 -14.63 32.23
N PRO A 143 -6.38 -15.83 31.63
CA PRO A 143 -5.77 -16.98 32.30
C PRO A 143 -4.26 -17.16 32.01
N LEU A 144 -3.68 -16.45 31.03
CA LEU A 144 -2.30 -16.63 30.58
C LEU A 144 -1.66 -15.29 30.18
N VAL A 145 -0.97 -14.64 31.14
CA VAL A 145 -0.14 -13.46 30.88
C VAL A 145 1.33 -13.87 30.82
N VAL A 146 1.96 -13.73 29.66
CA VAL A 146 3.39 -14.09 29.48
C VAL A 146 4.18 -13.02 28.73
N PRO A 147 5.39 -12.67 29.17
CA PRO A 147 6.20 -11.68 28.46
C PRO A 147 6.65 -12.21 27.08
N ARG A 148 6.91 -11.27 26.16
CA ARG A 148 7.66 -11.55 24.93
C ARG A 148 9.06 -12.04 25.30
N ARG A 149 9.70 -12.75 24.36
CA ARG A 149 11.14 -13.04 24.44
C ARG A 149 11.94 -11.74 24.42
N GLU A 150 13.04 -11.73 25.17
CA GLU A 150 13.99 -10.61 25.19
C GLU A 150 14.60 -10.36 23.80
N THR A 151 14.96 -11.44 23.10
CA THR A 151 15.45 -11.39 21.72
C THR A 151 14.42 -12.01 20.79
N PRO A 152 13.90 -11.26 19.80
CA PRO A 152 12.95 -11.79 18.83
C PRO A 152 13.60 -12.80 17.88
N ARG A 153 12.83 -13.79 17.42
CA ARG A 153 13.24 -14.69 16.34
C ARG A 153 13.29 -13.92 15.03
N THR A 154 14.28 -14.24 14.21
CA THR A 154 14.38 -13.72 12.83
C THR A 154 13.31 -14.31 11.93
N ALA A 155 12.82 -15.52 12.23
CA ALA A 155 11.74 -16.17 11.52
C ALA A 155 10.89 -17.04 12.45
N VAL A 156 9.58 -16.80 12.43
CA VAL A 156 8.52 -17.62 13.04
C VAL A 156 7.73 -18.26 11.89
N PRO A 157 7.55 -19.58 11.86
CA PRO A 157 6.80 -20.25 10.79
C PRO A 157 5.33 -19.84 10.71
N ALA A 158 4.74 -19.91 9.51
CA ALA A 158 3.29 -19.79 9.32
C ALA A 158 2.55 -20.89 10.09
N GLY A 159 1.37 -20.58 10.62
CA GLY A 159 0.57 -21.48 11.45
C GLY A 159 1.06 -21.59 12.91
N SER A 160 2.14 -20.90 13.31
CA SER A 160 2.58 -20.90 14.71
C SER A 160 1.54 -20.22 15.60
N VAL A 161 1.13 -20.90 16.67
CA VAL A 161 0.23 -20.38 17.71
C VAL A 161 1.07 -19.85 18.86
N ALA A 162 0.85 -18.61 19.27
CA ALA A 162 1.75 -17.91 20.18
C ALA A 162 1.04 -17.04 21.21
N LEU A 163 1.75 -16.76 22.32
CA LEU A 163 1.32 -15.88 23.40
C LEU A 163 2.31 -14.73 23.64
N ALA A 164 1.79 -13.55 23.95
CA ALA A 164 2.57 -12.41 24.45
C ALA A 164 1.69 -11.37 25.14
N GLY A 165 2.12 -10.88 26.31
CA GLY A 165 1.26 -10.12 27.21
C GLY A 165 0.02 -10.95 27.56
N ASN A 166 -1.14 -10.33 27.43
CA ASN A 166 -2.46 -10.93 27.56
C ASN A 166 -3.06 -11.40 26.20
N PHE A 167 -2.23 -11.49 25.16
CA PHE A 167 -2.68 -11.84 23.81
C PHE A 167 -2.34 -13.28 23.43
N SER A 168 -3.23 -13.88 22.65
CA SER A 168 -2.97 -15.05 21.80
C SER A 168 -3.06 -14.64 20.33
N ALA A 169 -2.35 -15.33 19.44
CA ALA A 169 -2.43 -15.12 17.99
C ALA A 169 -1.92 -16.34 17.22
N VAL A 170 -2.26 -16.39 15.92
CA VAL A 170 -1.68 -17.32 14.96
C VAL A 170 -0.94 -16.52 13.89
N TYR A 171 0.31 -16.88 13.62
CA TYR A 171 1.10 -16.26 12.56
C TYR A 171 0.59 -16.71 11.18
N PRO A 172 0.06 -15.83 10.32
CA PRO A 172 -0.53 -16.22 9.03
C PRO A 172 0.54 -16.56 7.97
N ARG A 173 1.76 -16.04 8.15
CA ARG A 173 2.90 -16.21 7.25
C ARG A 173 4.19 -16.21 8.05
N GLN A 174 5.28 -16.61 7.40
CA GLN A 174 6.61 -16.51 8.01
C GLN A 174 7.00 -15.04 8.23
N SER A 175 7.35 -14.69 9.46
CA SER A 175 7.81 -13.34 9.81
C SER A 175 8.72 -13.35 11.04
N PRO A 176 9.56 -12.33 11.27
CA PRO A 176 10.22 -12.14 12.56
C PRO A 176 9.18 -12.01 13.70
N GLY A 177 9.54 -12.41 14.92
CA GLY A 177 8.61 -12.37 16.04
C GLY A 177 9.22 -12.78 17.38
N GLY A 178 8.85 -12.07 18.44
CA GLY A 178 9.29 -12.34 19.82
C GLY A 178 8.23 -13.01 20.71
N TRP A 179 7.14 -13.51 20.14
CA TRP A 179 6.08 -14.16 20.93
C TRP A 179 6.50 -15.58 21.33
N GLN A 180 5.93 -16.06 22.44
CA GLN A 180 6.19 -17.40 22.96
C GLN A 180 5.36 -18.41 22.14
N LEU A 181 6.01 -19.30 21.41
CA LEU A 181 5.36 -20.29 20.55
C LEU A 181 4.92 -21.51 21.36
N ILE A 182 3.60 -21.74 21.45
CA ILE A 182 3.01 -22.81 22.28
C ILE A 182 2.48 -24.00 21.46
N GLY A 183 2.35 -23.83 20.15
CA GLY A 183 1.89 -24.88 19.24
C GLY A 183 1.83 -24.42 17.80
N ARG A 184 1.19 -25.22 16.96
CA ARG A 184 0.96 -24.92 15.55
C ARG A 184 -0.39 -25.43 15.06
N THR A 185 -0.89 -24.83 14.00
CA THR A 185 -2.13 -25.20 13.32
C THR A 185 -1.92 -25.32 11.81
N SER A 186 -2.73 -26.17 11.14
CA SER A 186 -2.85 -26.21 9.69
C SER A 186 -3.95 -25.28 9.15
N ALA A 187 -4.66 -24.56 10.05
CA ALA A 187 -5.65 -23.57 9.65
C ALA A 187 -4.97 -22.44 8.88
N GLN A 188 -5.38 -22.23 7.62
CA GLN A 188 -4.91 -21.10 6.83
C GLN A 188 -5.62 -19.83 7.31
N MET A 189 -4.86 -18.95 7.97
CA MET A 189 -5.37 -17.71 8.56
C MET A 189 -5.71 -16.64 7.51
N TRP A 190 -5.09 -16.73 6.33
CA TRP A 190 -5.28 -15.81 5.20
C TRP A 190 -5.41 -16.60 3.90
N ASP A 191 -6.48 -16.35 3.16
CA ASP A 191 -6.81 -17.04 1.91
C ASP A 191 -7.65 -16.14 0.99
N LEU A 192 -7.09 -15.71 -0.14
CA LEU A 192 -7.74 -14.76 -1.04
C LEU A 192 -8.93 -15.37 -1.81
N ASP A 193 -9.06 -16.70 -1.85
CA ASP A 193 -10.11 -17.40 -2.58
C ASP A 193 -11.39 -17.59 -1.71
N ARG A 194 -11.35 -17.19 -0.44
CA ARG A 194 -12.52 -17.20 0.46
C ARG A 194 -13.34 -15.93 0.34
N ASP A 195 -14.64 -16.05 0.59
CA ASP A 195 -15.56 -14.91 0.77
C ASP A 195 -15.05 -13.92 1.84
N LYS A 196 -14.50 -14.46 2.93
CA LYS A 196 -13.81 -13.71 3.99
C LYS A 196 -12.34 -14.13 4.00
N PRO A 197 -11.41 -13.29 3.49
CA PRO A 197 -10.02 -13.70 3.33
C PRO A 197 -9.28 -13.99 4.64
N ALA A 198 -9.57 -13.21 5.68
CA ALA A 198 -9.09 -13.50 7.02
C ALA A 198 -10.00 -14.53 7.70
N LEU A 199 -9.42 -15.61 8.21
CA LEU A 199 -10.15 -16.64 8.96
C LEU A 199 -10.74 -16.10 10.27
N VAL A 200 -10.01 -15.20 10.93
CA VAL A 200 -10.43 -14.51 12.14
C VAL A 200 -10.42 -13.02 11.88
N ARG A 201 -11.48 -12.32 12.28
CA ARG A 201 -11.63 -10.87 12.16
C ARG A 201 -11.84 -10.25 13.53
N PRO A 202 -11.61 -8.93 13.67
CA PRO A 202 -12.06 -8.20 14.85
C PRO A 202 -13.56 -8.47 15.12
N GLY A 203 -13.89 -8.85 16.35
CA GLY A 203 -15.23 -9.24 16.79
C GLY A 203 -15.52 -10.74 16.79
N ASP A 204 -14.77 -11.57 16.05
CA ASP A 204 -14.97 -13.03 16.04
C ASP A 204 -14.55 -13.66 17.38
N THR A 205 -15.22 -14.76 17.74
CA THR A 205 -14.85 -15.59 18.90
C THR A 205 -14.00 -16.76 18.43
N VAL A 206 -12.82 -16.95 19.01
CA VAL A 206 -11.91 -18.05 18.71
C VAL A 206 -11.92 -19.06 19.86
N VAL A 207 -12.08 -20.33 19.51
CA VAL A 207 -11.94 -21.46 20.42
C VAL A 207 -10.84 -22.37 19.89
N TYR A 208 -9.77 -22.55 20.66
CA TYR A 208 -8.69 -23.45 20.31
C TYR A 208 -8.99 -24.88 20.73
N GLU A 209 -8.71 -25.84 19.86
CA GLU A 209 -8.96 -27.26 20.11
C GLU A 209 -7.65 -28.04 20.05
N ALA A 210 -7.24 -28.65 21.16
CA ALA A 210 -6.03 -29.47 21.19
C ALA A 210 -6.23 -30.76 20.36
N VAL A 211 -5.37 -30.97 19.36
CA VAL A 211 -5.33 -32.17 18.53
C VAL A 211 -4.01 -32.92 18.70
N ARG A 212 -4.03 -34.23 18.42
CA ARG A 212 -2.83 -35.08 18.50
C ARG A 212 -1.99 -35.06 17.22
N GLU A 213 -2.63 -34.75 16.11
CA GLU A 213 -2.02 -34.68 14.78
C GLU A 213 -2.73 -33.60 13.97
N LEU A 214 -1.98 -32.90 13.12
CA LEU A 214 -2.54 -31.98 12.15
C LEU A 214 -2.76 -32.74 10.85
N ILE A 215 -3.97 -32.63 10.31
CA ILE A 215 -4.26 -33.07 8.96
C ILE A 215 -3.86 -31.92 8.04
N GLU A 216 -2.78 -32.13 7.28
CA GLU A 216 -2.48 -31.28 6.13
C GLU A 216 -3.39 -31.73 5.00
N ILE A 217 -4.48 -30.98 4.80
CA ILE A 217 -5.16 -31.02 3.52
C ILE A 217 -4.22 -30.27 2.58
N ASN A 218 -3.41 -31.01 1.83
CA ASN A 218 -2.74 -30.46 0.66
C ASN A 218 -3.86 -29.99 -0.27
N GLY A 219 -4.21 -28.71 -0.15
CA GLY A 219 -5.01 -28.03 -1.13
C GLY A 219 -4.33 -28.28 -2.46
N VAL A 220 -5.03 -28.96 -3.35
CA VAL A 220 -4.66 -29.03 -4.75
C VAL A 220 -4.45 -27.58 -5.14
N SER A 221 -3.21 -27.22 -5.45
CA SER A 221 -2.90 -25.94 -6.07
C SER A 221 -3.80 -25.90 -7.30
N ALA A 222 -4.89 -25.14 -7.23
CA ALA A 222 -5.55 -24.70 -8.42
C ALA A 222 -4.51 -23.83 -9.11
N GLU A 223 -3.73 -24.43 -10.00
CA GLU A 223 -3.17 -23.70 -11.12
C GLU A 223 -4.37 -22.96 -11.71
N ASN A 224 -4.48 -21.67 -11.38
CA ASN A 224 -5.39 -20.75 -12.03
C ASN A 224 -4.92 -20.67 -13.49
N THR A 225 -5.32 -21.68 -14.24
CA THR A 225 -5.43 -21.62 -15.69
C THR A 225 -6.49 -20.55 -15.91
N PRO A 226 -6.19 -19.44 -16.60
CA PRO A 226 -7.23 -18.51 -16.96
C PRO A 226 -8.25 -19.29 -17.78
N ASP A 227 -9.51 -19.24 -17.35
CA ASP A 227 -10.61 -19.91 -18.01
C ASP A 227 -10.80 -19.29 -19.42
N GLY A 228 -10.05 -19.84 -20.36
CA GLY A 228 -10.16 -19.55 -21.77
C GLY A 228 -11.23 -20.44 -22.37
N SER A 229 -12.47 -19.97 -22.43
CA SER A 229 -13.39 -20.29 -23.53
C SER A 229 -14.72 -19.54 -23.44
N GLY A 230 -14.68 -18.26 -23.80
CA GLY A 230 -15.81 -17.60 -24.45
C GLY A 230 -15.62 -17.68 -25.96
N GLY A 231 -15.96 -18.81 -26.57
CA GLY A 231 -15.93 -19.01 -28.02
C GLY A 231 -16.95 -18.13 -28.74
N GLY A 232 -16.55 -16.91 -29.07
CA GLY A 232 -17.18 -16.08 -30.09
C GLY A 232 -16.15 -15.81 -31.17
N SER A 233 -16.48 -16.13 -32.43
CA SER A 233 -15.71 -15.77 -33.61
C SER A 233 -15.68 -14.25 -33.81
N GLY A 234 -14.87 -13.55 -33.03
CA GLY A 234 -14.61 -12.11 -33.13
C GLY A 234 -13.10 -11.85 -33.00
N GLU A 235 -12.61 -10.83 -33.70
CA GLU A 235 -11.20 -10.41 -33.71
C GLU A 235 -10.53 -10.49 -32.34
N SER A 236 -9.30 -11.03 -32.28
CA SER A 236 -8.49 -11.00 -31.07
C SER A 236 -8.40 -9.56 -30.54
N PRO A 237 -8.72 -9.30 -29.26
CA PRO A 237 -8.71 -7.96 -28.72
C PRO A 237 -7.28 -7.39 -28.73
N ALA A 238 -7.15 -6.09 -28.97
CA ALA A 238 -5.86 -5.41 -28.94
C ALA A 238 -5.19 -5.56 -27.57
N SER A 239 -3.87 -5.71 -27.54
CA SER A 239 -3.07 -5.98 -26.34
C SER A 239 -1.67 -5.38 -26.43
N LEU A 240 -0.95 -5.33 -25.31
CA LEU A 240 0.44 -4.90 -25.23
C LEU A 240 1.33 -6.05 -24.75
N GLU A 241 2.36 -6.38 -25.51
CA GLU A 241 3.39 -7.32 -25.09
C GLU A 241 4.54 -6.57 -24.42
N VAL A 242 4.98 -7.06 -23.26
CA VAL A 242 6.15 -6.52 -22.55
C VAL A 242 7.41 -7.07 -23.20
N ILE A 243 8.16 -6.21 -23.88
CA ILE A 243 9.48 -6.56 -24.43
C ILE A 243 10.54 -6.43 -23.33
N HIS A 244 10.54 -5.30 -22.62
CA HIS A 244 11.42 -5.04 -21.48
C HIS A 244 10.62 -4.34 -20.37
N PRO A 245 10.59 -4.87 -19.13
CA PRO A 245 9.77 -4.29 -18.06
C PRO A 245 10.37 -3.02 -17.41
N GLY A 246 11.60 -2.63 -17.77
CA GLY A 246 12.39 -1.66 -17.02
C GLY A 246 12.82 -2.22 -15.65
N LEU A 247 13.25 -1.35 -14.74
CA LEU A 247 13.65 -1.78 -13.38
C LEU A 247 12.50 -2.44 -12.62
N GLN A 248 11.31 -1.82 -12.67
CA GLN A 248 10.08 -2.36 -12.11
C GLN A 248 8.88 -1.66 -12.74
N SER A 249 7.94 -2.46 -13.23
CA SER A 249 6.64 -1.99 -13.73
C SER A 249 5.51 -2.79 -13.09
N LEU A 250 4.53 -2.09 -12.52
CA LEU A 250 3.42 -2.67 -11.77
C LEU A 250 2.08 -2.23 -12.35
N ILE A 251 1.08 -3.10 -12.29
CA ILE A 251 -0.30 -2.68 -12.53
C ILE A 251 -0.82 -1.97 -11.28
N GLN A 252 -1.35 -0.76 -11.46
CA GLN A 252 -1.86 0.06 -10.38
C GLN A 252 -3.21 0.67 -10.75
N ASP A 253 -4.14 0.65 -9.80
CA ASP A 253 -5.30 1.56 -9.76
C ASP A 253 -5.14 2.53 -8.58
N LEU A 254 -6.21 3.16 -8.08
CA LEU A 254 -6.13 4.07 -6.92
C LEU A 254 -6.05 3.36 -5.57
N GLY A 255 -6.10 2.02 -5.55
CA GLY A 255 -5.90 1.18 -4.38
C GLY A 255 -7.17 0.52 -3.82
N ARG A 256 -7.02 -0.02 -2.61
CA ARG A 256 -7.95 -0.90 -1.87
C ARG A 256 -8.23 -0.39 -0.46
N PRO A 257 -8.81 0.82 -0.30
CA PRO A 257 -9.05 1.36 1.03
C PRO A 257 -10.08 0.53 1.81
N GLY A 258 -10.03 0.63 3.14
CA GLY A 258 -10.99 0.05 4.08
C GLY A 258 -10.60 -1.34 4.59
N LEU A 259 -9.36 -1.77 4.37
CA LEU A 259 -8.88 -3.11 4.74
C LEU A 259 -7.74 -3.06 5.77
N GLY A 260 -7.47 -1.90 6.36
CA GLY A 260 -6.41 -1.73 7.35
C GLY A 260 -6.52 -2.67 8.55
N ASP A 261 -7.74 -2.90 9.05
CA ASP A 261 -8.03 -3.85 10.14
C ASP A 261 -7.62 -5.29 9.84
N LEU A 262 -7.52 -5.65 8.56
CA LEU A 262 -7.08 -6.97 8.13
C LEU A 262 -5.56 -7.04 7.96
N GLY A 263 -4.83 -5.95 8.18
CA GLY A 263 -3.40 -5.86 7.89
C GLY A 263 -3.07 -5.60 6.42
N VAL A 264 -4.05 -5.15 5.62
CA VAL A 264 -3.89 -4.91 4.19
C VAL A 264 -3.75 -3.41 3.94
N SER A 265 -2.63 -3.02 3.32
CA SER A 265 -2.42 -1.64 2.86
C SER A 265 -3.39 -1.29 1.75
N ALA A 266 -3.81 -0.02 1.70
CA ALA A 266 -4.59 0.51 0.59
C ALA A 266 -3.81 0.49 -0.73
N SER A 267 -2.47 0.52 -0.73
CA SER A 267 -1.64 0.49 -1.93
C SER A 267 -2.14 1.47 -3.03
N GLY A 268 -2.12 1.02 -4.29
CA GLY A 268 -2.45 1.82 -5.46
C GLY A 268 -1.27 2.64 -5.94
N ALA A 269 -1.48 3.42 -6.98
CA ALA A 269 -0.44 4.27 -7.53
C ALA A 269 0.16 5.22 -6.48
N ALA A 270 1.48 5.35 -6.48
CA ALA A 270 2.18 6.21 -5.54
C ALA A 270 1.90 7.70 -5.79
N ASP A 271 1.79 8.08 -7.06
CA ASP A 271 1.33 9.39 -7.54
C ASP A 271 -0.04 9.23 -8.21
N LYS A 272 -1.08 9.32 -7.38
CA LYS A 272 -2.48 9.22 -7.78
C LYS A 272 -2.92 10.36 -8.71
N THR A 273 -2.22 11.50 -8.71
CA THR A 273 -2.54 12.63 -9.59
C THR A 273 -2.22 12.29 -11.04
N SER A 274 -1.05 11.69 -11.29
CA SER A 274 -0.64 11.25 -12.62
C SER A 274 -1.54 10.16 -13.19
N VAL A 275 -1.97 9.18 -12.36
CA VAL A 275 -2.95 8.17 -12.81
C VAL A 275 -4.27 8.78 -13.25
N ARG A 276 -4.82 9.69 -12.43
CA ARG A 276 -6.06 10.41 -12.79
C ARG A 276 -5.88 11.23 -14.07
N GLN A 277 -4.72 11.85 -14.25
CA GLN A 277 -4.39 12.60 -15.46
C GLN A 277 -4.37 11.68 -16.69
N ALA A 278 -3.67 10.54 -16.65
CA ALA A 278 -3.61 9.59 -17.74
C ALA A 278 -5.01 9.07 -18.12
N ASN A 279 -5.78 8.63 -17.12
CA ASN A 279 -7.13 8.12 -17.33
C ASN A 279 -8.07 9.17 -17.92
N ARG A 280 -7.99 10.42 -17.46
CA ARG A 280 -8.81 11.52 -17.99
C ARG A 280 -8.46 11.87 -19.43
N ILE A 281 -7.17 11.90 -19.78
CA ILE A 281 -6.71 12.08 -21.17
C ILE A 281 -7.34 11.02 -22.09
N LEU A 282 -7.46 9.80 -21.58
CA LEU A 282 -7.97 8.64 -22.33
C LEU A 282 -9.49 8.48 -22.32
N GLY A 283 -10.20 9.28 -21.51
CA GLY A 283 -11.65 9.14 -21.31
C GLY A 283 -12.03 7.92 -20.45
N ASN A 284 -11.10 7.39 -19.67
CA ASN A 284 -11.33 6.29 -18.75
C ASN A 284 -11.98 6.75 -17.44
N ASP A 285 -12.52 5.80 -16.68
CA ASP A 285 -12.76 6.01 -15.25
C ASP A 285 -11.45 6.41 -14.53
N SER A 286 -11.53 7.31 -13.56
CA SER A 286 -10.33 7.81 -12.86
C SER A 286 -9.54 6.73 -12.12
N ASN A 287 -10.19 5.60 -11.80
CA ASN A 287 -9.63 4.41 -11.15
C ASN A 287 -9.30 3.27 -12.14
N ALA A 288 -9.34 3.52 -13.45
CA ALA A 288 -8.91 2.49 -14.41
C ALA A 288 -7.43 2.16 -14.19
N ALA A 289 -7.10 0.87 -14.32
CA ALA A 289 -5.74 0.39 -14.10
C ALA A 289 -4.78 0.95 -15.15
N VAL A 290 -3.57 1.32 -14.69
CA VAL A 290 -2.44 1.82 -15.48
C VAL A 290 -1.18 1.03 -15.14
N ILE A 291 -0.12 1.18 -15.93
CA ILE A 291 1.22 0.72 -15.56
C ILE A 291 1.92 1.86 -14.83
N GLU A 292 2.34 1.62 -13.58
CA GLU A 292 3.32 2.46 -12.87
C GLU A 292 4.72 1.89 -13.16
N ASN A 293 5.60 2.69 -13.75
CA ASN A 293 6.98 2.32 -14.06
C ASN A 293 7.97 3.24 -13.33
N VAL A 294 9.04 2.65 -12.80
CA VAL A 294 10.12 3.35 -12.09
C VAL A 294 11.35 3.44 -13.00
N LEU A 295 11.93 4.64 -13.12
CA LEU A 295 13.16 4.94 -13.87
C LEU A 295 13.12 4.73 -15.40
N GLY A 296 11.93 4.56 -16.00
CA GLY A 296 11.81 4.45 -17.45
C GLY A 296 12.18 3.04 -17.96
N GLU A 297 12.74 2.99 -19.18
CA GLU A 297 13.24 1.78 -19.85
C GLU A 297 12.20 0.68 -20.06
N LEU A 298 10.91 1.01 -19.91
CA LEU A 298 9.80 0.15 -20.27
C LEU A 298 9.67 0.12 -21.80
N GLU A 299 9.68 -1.09 -22.36
CA GLU A 299 9.46 -1.36 -23.77
C GLU A 299 8.23 -2.25 -23.97
N LEU A 300 7.28 -1.77 -24.78
CA LEU A 300 6.01 -2.44 -25.02
C LEU A 300 5.72 -2.51 -26.53
N ARG A 301 5.40 -3.68 -27.04
CA ARG A 301 4.97 -3.88 -28.43
C ARG A 301 3.45 -3.94 -28.51
N ALA A 302 2.87 -3.19 -29.43
CA ALA A 302 1.45 -3.24 -29.72
C ALA A 302 1.08 -4.48 -30.54
N LEU A 303 0.05 -5.19 -30.09
CA LEU A 303 -0.64 -6.25 -30.80
C LEU A 303 -2.06 -5.73 -31.07
N GLY A 304 -2.26 -5.05 -32.20
CA GLY A 304 -3.45 -4.28 -32.55
C GLY A 304 -3.32 -2.77 -32.30
N GLU A 305 -4.34 -2.03 -32.71
CA GLU A 305 -4.33 -0.56 -32.66
C GLU A 305 -4.76 -0.04 -31.28
N LEU A 306 -3.91 0.79 -30.64
CA LEU A 306 -4.10 1.25 -29.26
C LEU A 306 -4.03 2.78 -29.15
N ILE A 307 -4.73 3.33 -28.15
CA ILE A 307 -4.64 4.75 -27.75
C ILE A 307 -4.08 4.80 -26.33
N LEU A 308 -2.97 5.49 -26.16
CA LEU A 308 -2.17 5.54 -24.94
C LEU A 308 -1.96 6.97 -24.47
N ALA A 309 -1.61 7.11 -23.20
CA ALA A 309 -1.12 8.36 -22.62
C ALA A 309 -0.07 8.04 -21.55
N VAL A 310 1.01 8.82 -21.54
CA VAL A 310 2.06 8.73 -20.52
C VAL A 310 2.09 10.01 -19.69
N THR A 311 2.17 9.87 -18.37
CA THR A 311 2.13 10.97 -17.37
C THR A 311 3.15 10.70 -16.25
N GLY A 312 3.23 11.59 -15.25
CA GLY A 312 4.23 11.50 -14.18
C GLY A 312 5.57 12.13 -14.55
N ALA A 313 6.66 11.40 -14.24
CA ALA A 313 8.03 11.80 -14.48
C ALA A 313 8.30 12.17 -15.95
N GLU A 314 9.25 13.08 -16.16
CA GLU A 314 9.54 13.62 -17.49
C GLU A 314 10.49 12.72 -18.28
N VAL A 315 9.93 11.92 -19.18
CA VAL A 315 10.67 10.99 -20.06
C VAL A 315 10.52 11.36 -21.53
N SER A 316 11.45 10.91 -22.37
CA SER A 316 11.21 10.78 -23.81
C SER A 316 10.35 9.55 -24.09
N ILE A 317 9.54 9.62 -25.14
CA ILE A 317 8.74 8.51 -25.63
C ILE A 317 9.11 8.28 -27.09
N GLU A 318 9.77 7.16 -27.34
CA GLU A 318 10.23 6.75 -28.66
C GLU A 318 9.38 5.59 -29.16
N ILE A 319 9.03 5.60 -30.44
CA ILE A 319 8.21 4.57 -31.08
C ILE A 319 8.94 4.10 -32.33
N GLU A 320 9.12 2.80 -32.43
CA GLU A 320 9.81 2.15 -33.53
C GLU A 320 8.91 1.12 -34.20
N ARG A 321 8.97 1.06 -35.54
CA ARG A 321 8.40 -0.03 -36.34
C ARG A 321 9.51 -0.67 -37.15
N VAL A 322 9.62 -1.99 -37.04
CA VAL A 322 10.50 -2.81 -37.87
C VAL A 322 9.62 -3.57 -38.86
N THR A 323 9.86 -3.36 -40.16
CA THR A 323 9.19 -4.09 -41.25
C THR A 323 10.23 -4.82 -42.08
N GLU A 324 9.99 -6.09 -42.36
CA GLU A 324 10.82 -6.85 -43.30
C GLU A 324 10.62 -6.31 -44.73
N ILE A 325 11.72 -6.18 -45.48
CA ILE A 325 11.69 -5.79 -46.88
C ILE A 325 11.33 -7.05 -47.67
N GLU A 326 10.12 -7.08 -48.23
CA GLU A 326 9.80 -8.06 -49.27
C GLU A 326 10.72 -7.83 -50.46
N GLN A 327 11.62 -8.78 -50.73
CA GLN A 327 12.41 -8.76 -51.96
C GLN A 327 11.43 -8.89 -53.14
N PRO A 328 11.49 -8.01 -54.16
CA PRO A 328 10.67 -8.19 -55.34
C PRO A 328 11.00 -9.55 -55.96
N ALA A 329 9.98 -10.36 -56.23
CA ALA A 329 10.15 -11.62 -56.94
C ALA A 329 10.98 -11.37 -58.21
N GLU A 330 12.10 -12.08 -58.36
CA GLU A 330 12.96 -11.96 -59.53
C GLU A 330 12.09 -12.12 -60.79
N PRO A 331 12.19 -11.21 -61.78
CA PRO A 331 11.48 -11.39 -63.03
C PRO A 331 11.96 -12.71 -63.64
N GLU A 332 11.03 -13.61 -63.98
CA GLU A 332 11.32 -14.83 -64.74
C GLU A 332 12.15 -14.45 -65.97
N GLN A 333 13.46 -14.71 -65.93
CA GLN A 333 14.33 -14.49 -67.07
C GLN A 333 14.01 -15.55 -68.13
N PRO A 334 13.90 -15.18 -69.42
CA PRO A 334 13.77 -16.17 -70.47
C PRO A 334 15.05 -17.00 -70.54
N SER A 335 14.89 -18.32 -70.60
CA SER A 335 15.97 -19.27 -70.81
C SER A 335 16.71 -19.02 -72.13
N GLU A 336 17.97 -18.57 -72.06
CA GLU A 336 18.94 -18.70 -73.15
C GLU A 336 20.16 -19.52 -72.67
N PRO A 337 20.85 -20.22 -73.58
CA PRO A 337 21.65 -21.40 -73.23
C PRO A 337 23.07 -21.07 -72.77
N GLU A 338 23.51 -21.89 -71.81
CA GLU A 338 24.84 -22.15 -71.25
C GLU A 338 26.05 -21.49 -71.95
N GLU A 339 26.78 -20.64 -71.20
CA GLU A 339 28.25 -20.57 -71.28
C GLU A 339 28.87 -20.20 -69.91
N LEU A 340 29.60 -21.17 -69.36
CA LEU A 340 30.82 -21.16 -68.52
C LEU A 340 30.97 -20.21 -67.30
N GLU A 341 30.94 -20.88 -66.14
CA GLU A 341 31.53 -20.62 -64.82
C GLU A 341 32.39 -19.34 -64.61
N GLU A 342 31.87 -18.44 -63.77
CA GLU A 342 32.68 -17.76 -62.74
C GLU A 342 31.98 -17.91 -61.38
N SER A 343 32.77 -18.16 -60.35
CA SER A 343 32.33 -18.43 -58.98
C SER A 343 31.79 -17.17 -58.32
N ASP A 344 30.47 -17.05 -58.23
CA ASP A 344 29.83 -16.10 -57.32
C ASP A 344 29.77 -16.72 -55.92
N GLU A 345 30.46 -16.09 -54.97
CA GLU A 345 30.23 -16.33 -53.56
C GLU A 345 28.79 -15.90 -53.24
N ASP A 346 27.91 -16.86 -52.96
CA ASP A 346 26.58 -16.63 -52.41
C ASP A 346 26.69 -15.81 -51.11
N ILE A 347 26.60 -14.49 -51.22
CA ILE A 347 26.40 -13.61 -50.07
C ILE A 347 24.96 -13.83 -49.62
N ASP A 348 24.78 -14.63 -48.57
CA ASP A 348 23.55 -14.71 -47.79
C ASP A 348 23.24 -13.31 -47.22
N THR A 349 22.60 -12.48 -48.03
CA THR A 349 21.99 -11.23 -47.57
C THR A 349 20.69 -11.62 -46.89
N GLY A 350 20.81 -12.03 -45.61
CA GLY A 350 19.67 -12.29 -44.74
C GLY A 350 18.63 -11.16 -44.79
N PRO A 351 17.44 -11.38 -44.22
CA PRO A 351 16.30 -10.48 -44.39
C PRO A 351 16.69 -9.02 -44.10
N GLN A 352 16.43 -8.13 -45.06
CA GLN A 352 16.67 -6.70 -44.91
C GLN A 352 15.45 -6.09 -44.19
N PHE A 353 15.68 -5.23 -43.20
CA PHE A 353 14.61 -4.60 -42.43
C PHE A 353 14.59 -3.09 -42.65
N HIS A 354 13.40 -2.52 -42.81
CA HIS A 354 13.16 -1.07 -42.74
C HIS A 354 12.73 -0.69 -41.32
N VAL A 355 13.43 0.26 -40.71
CA VAL A 355 13.14 0.77 -39.37
C VAL A 355 12.59 2.19 -39.47
N GLN A 356 11.35 2.41 -39.02
CA GLN A 356 10.73 3.71 -38.92
C GLN A 356 10.67 4.16 -37.46
N GLN A 357 11.18 5.36 -37.15
CA GLN A 357 11.16 5.94 -35.80
C GLN A 357 10.35 7.23 -35.73
N ARG A 358 9.60 7.40 -34.64
CA ARG A 358 8.88 8.63 -34.30
C ARG A 358 8.85 8.82 -32.78
N THR A 359 8.47 10.02 -32.34
CA THR A 359 8.28 10.33 -30.93
C THR A 359 6.80 10.56 -30.60
N ALA A 360 6.45 10.44 -29.32
CA ALA A 360 5.13 10.81 -28.83
C ALA A 360 5.22 11.86 -27.70
N PRO A 361 4.23 12.75 -27.58
CA PRO A 361 4.19 13.73 -26.51
C PRO A 361 3.73 13.10 -25.18
N MET A 362 4.38 13.50 -24.08
CA MET A 362 3.86 13.30 -22.72
C MET A 362 2.52 14.04 -22.53
N ARG A 363 1.69 13.53 -21.62
CA ARG A 363 0.44 14.17 -21.15
C ARG A 363 -0.53 14.51 -22.30
N SER A 364 -0.53 13.66 -23.32
CA SER A 364 -1.40 13.75 -24.48
C SER A 364 -1.77 12.33 -24.92
N ALA A 365 -2.96 12.17 -25.49
CA ALA A 365 -3.34 10.90 -26.10
C ALA A 365 -2.58 10.75 -27.41
N PHE A 366 -1.99 9.58 -27.64
CA PHE A 366 -1.36 9.23 -28.91
C PHE A 366 -1.73 7.80 -29.31
N LYS A 367 -1.69 7.53 -30.61
CA LYS A 367 -1.93 6.22 -31.16
C LYS A 367 -0.64 5.41 -31.18
N LEU A 368 -0.70 4.13 -30.82
CA LEU A 368 0.34 3.14 -31.07
C LEU A 368 -0.28 2.11 -32.02
N HIS A 369 0.28 2.00 -33.20
CA HIS A 369 -0.21 1.13 -34.26
C HIS A 369 0.24 -0.30 -34.04
N ASP A 370 -0.46 -1.23 -34.67
CA ASP A 370 -0.09 -2.64 -34.66
C ASP A 370 1.38 -2.83 -35.10
N GLY A 371 2.08 -3.67 -34.33
CA GLY A 371 3.51 -3.97 -34.51
C GLY A 371 4.49 -2.87 -34.09
N GLU A 372 4.04 -1.67 -33.70
CA GLU A 372 4.94 -0.64 -33.17
C GLU A 372 5.39 -0.98 -31.74
N THR A 373 6.66 -0.72 -31.45
CA THR A 373 7.26 -0.83 -30.11
C THR A 373 7.47 0.56 -29.53
N LEU A 374 6.86 0.80 -28.37
CA LEU A 374 7.04 1.97 -27.54
C LEU A 374 8.21 1.76 -26.57
N ARG A 375 9.10 2.75 -26.43
CA ARG A 375 10.15 2.79 -25.40
C ARG A 375 10.09 4.09 -24.59
N LEU A 376 10.15 3.96 -23.26
CA LEU A 376 10.33 5.09 -22.35
C LEU A 376 11.82 5.33 -22.09
N GLY A 377 12.27 6.57 -22.26
CA GLY A 377 13.63 6.97 -21.86
C GLY A 377 13.78 7.13 -20.34
N ALA A 378 15.02 7.37 -19.89
CA ALA A 378 15.30 7.69 -18.49
C ALA A 378 14.66 9.04 -18.08
N PRO A 379 14.14 9.17 -16.85
CA PRO A 379 13.49 10.40 -16.38
C PRO A 379 14.50 11.53 -16.19
N ARG A 380 14.17 12.71 -16.71
CA ARG A 380 14.94 13.96 -16.46
C ARG A 380 14.55 14.63 -15.15
N ALA A 381 13.29 14.47 -14.73
CA ALA A 381 12.75 14.95 -13.46
C ALA A 381 11.64 14.02 -12.99
N GLY A 382 11.55 13.81 -11.67
CA GLY A 382 10.72 12.78 -11.07
C GLY A 382 11.33 11.38 -11.17
N LEU A 383 10.57 10.38 -10.73
CA LEU A 383 11.01 9.00 -10.60
C LEU A 383 10.05 8.00 -11.27
N ARG A 384 8.74 8.27 -11.24
CA ARG A 384 7.68 7.35 -11.63
C ARG A 384 6.89 7.87 -12.82
N THR A 385 6.79 7.06 -13.87
CA THR A 385 5.89 7.30 -15.02
C THR A 385 4.64 6.46 -14.90
N TYR A 386 3.55 6.94 -15.50
CA TYR A 386 2.28 6.22 -15.56
C TYR A 386 1.81 6.14 -16.99
N LEU A 387 1.70 4.92 -17.50
CA LEU A 387 1.20 4.63 -18.84
C LEU A 387 -0.22 4.10 -18.71
N GLY A 388 -1.17 4.89 -19.21
CA GLY A 388 -2.55 4.50 -19.36
C GLY A 388 -2.84 4.08 -20.80
N VAL A 389 -3.87 3.25 -20.94
CA VAL A 389 -4.43 2.83 -22.22
C VAL A 389 -5.93 2.99 -22.20
N ARG A 390 -6.53 3.36 -23.33
CA ARG A 390 -7.97 3.57 -23.44
C ARG A 390 -8.72 2.27 -23.14
N GLY A 391 -9.67 2.32 -22.20
CA GLY A 391 -10.34 1.16 -21.62
C GLY A 391 -9.72 0.65 -20.30
N GLY A 392 -8.49 1.08 -19.98
CA GLY A 392 -7.72 0.60 -18.84
C GLY A 392 -7.14 -0.80 -19.06
N PHE A 393 -6.22 -1.24 -18.21
CA PHE A 393 -5.68 -2.61 -18.29
C PHE A 393 -6.61 -3.64 -17.66
N ASP A 394 -6.80 -4.77 -18.34
CA ASP A 394 -7.59 -5.88 -17.83
C ASP A 394 -6.76 -6.85 -16.96
N ALA A 395 -6.46 -6.44 -15.72
CA ALA A 395 -5.76 -7.26 -14.74
C ALA A 395 -6.72 -7.87 -13.69
N PRO A 396 -6.42 -9.04 -13.10
CA PRO A 396 -7.23 -9.61 -12.03
C PRO A 396 -7.46 -8.62 -10.86
N LYS A 397 -8.66 -8.65 -10.28
CA LYS A 397 -8.96 -7.91 -9.05
C LYS A 397 -8.74 -8.85 -7.86
N PHE A 398 -7.95 -8.38 -6.91
CA PHE A 398 -7.84 -8.95 -5.57
C PHE A 398 -8.50 -7.96 -4.64
N LEU A 399 -9.34 -8.38 -3.68
CA LEU A 399 -9.97 -7.45 -2.71
C LEU A 399 -10.50 -6.14 -3.35
N ASN A 400 -11.24 -6.26 -4.45
CA ASN A 400 -11.84 -5.18 -5.24
C ASN A 400 -10.90 -4.19 -5.96
N SER A 401 -9.59 -4.43 -6.02
CA SER A 401 -8.63 -3.56 -6.72
C SER A 401 -7.58 -4.35 -7.49
N ARG A 402 -7.00 -3.70 -8.49
CA ARG A 402 -5.96 -4.22 -9.40
C ARG A 402 -4.55 -3.77 -9.01
N ALA A 403 -4.43 -3.02 -7.91
CA ALA A 403 -3.15 -2.56 -7.40
C ALA A 403 -2.29 -3.71 -6.86
N THR A 404 -1.01 -3.69 -7.23
CA THR A 404 0.04 -4.50 -6.61
C THR A 404 0.53 -3.83 -5.32
N ASP A 405 0.36 -4.51 -4.19
CA ASP A 405 0.97 -4.18 -2.90
C ASP A 405 2.31 -4.92 -2.76
N SER A 406 3.41 -4.17 -2.87
CA SER A 406 4.76 -4.74 -2.80
C SER A 406 5.17 -5.25 -1.42
N MET A 407 4.48 -4.84 -0.35
CA MET A 407 4.77 -5.30 1.01
C MET A 407 4.08 -6.63 1.31
N SER A 408 2.77 -6.70 1.05
CA SER A 408 1.99 -7.90 1.35
C SER A 408 2.09 -8.97 0.27
N GLY A 409 2.38 -8.58 -0.98
CA GLY A 409 2.33 -9.44 -2.16
C GLY A 409 0.92 -9.61 -2.73
N ILE A 410 -0.08 -8.84 -2.25
CA ILE A 410 -1.44 -8.86 -2.76
C ILE A 410 -1.51 -8.08 -4.08
N GLY A 411 -2.15 -8.65 -5.10
CA GLY A 411 -2.33 -8.00 -6.39
C GLY A 411 -1.60 -8.74 -7.52
N PRO A 412 -1.66 -8.20 -8.75
CA PRO A 412 -0.92 -8.76 -9.87
C PRO A 412 0.59 -8.77 -9.63
N SER A 413 1.28 -9.78 -10.15
CA SER A 413 2.75 -9.84 -10.12
C SER A 413 3.37 -8.68 -10.92
N PRO A 414 4.59 -8.24 -10.59
CA PRO A 414 5.35 -7.31 -11.43
C PRO A 414 5.42 -7.79 -12.88
N LEU A 415 5.43 -6.83 -13.82
CA LEU A 415 5.53 -7.14 -15.24
C LEU A 415 6.89 -7.78 -15.56
N ALA A 416 6.87 -8.78 -16.45
CA ALA A 416 8.05 -9.45 -16.95
C ALA A 416 8.01 -9.54 -18.48
N THR A 417 9.18 -9.72 -19.10
CA THR A 417 9.29 -9.93 -20.55
C THR A 417 8.40 -11.09 -21.00
N GLY A 418 7.70 -10.87 -22.12
CA GLY A 418 6.75 -11.82 -22.69
C GLY A 418 5.34 -11.76 -22.11
N HIS A 419 5.09 -10.98 -21.05
CA HIS A 419 3.72 -10.76 -20.56
C HIS A 419 2.89 -10.05 -21.63
N VAL A 420 1.69 -10.58 -21.91
CA VAL A 420 0.70 -9.94 -22.76
C VAL A 420 -0.39 -9.33 -21.89
N LEU A 421 -0.56 -8.02 -22.01
CA LEU A 421 -1.51 -7.22 -21.24
C LEU A 421 -2.75 -6.95 -22.08
N ASN A 422 -3.88 -7.47 -21.62
CA ASN A 422 -5.16 -7.25 -22.27
C ASN A 422 -5.78 -5.90 -21.87
N MET A 423 -6.58 -5.35 -22.77
CA MET A 423 -7.28 -4.09 -22.54
C MET A 423 -8.69 -4.33 -22.02
N GLY A 424 -9.10 -3.52 -21.06
CA GLY A 424 -10.48 -3.43 -20.63
C GLY A 424 -11.38 -2.86 -21.73
N SER A 425 -12.68 -3.06 -21.59
CA SER A 425 -13.64 -2.43 -22.50
C SER A 425 -13.78 -0.94 -22.19
N PRO A 426 -13.69 -0.04 -23.19
CA PRO A 426 -13.95 1.37 -22.97
C PRO A 426 -15.37 1.57 -22.45
N ALA A 427 -15.53 2.48 -21.49
CA ALA A 427 -16.82 2.77 -20.89
C ALA A 427 -17.86 3.12 -21.98
N ARG A 428 -19.00 2.41 -21.95
CA ARG A 428 -20.13 2.64 -22.84
C ARG A 428 -21.20 3.37 -22.05
N ALA A 429 -21.50 4.62 -22.42
CA ALA A 429 -22.67 5.33 -21.92
C ALA A 429 -23.78 5.20 -22.98
N GLY A 430 -24.92 4.60 -22.62
CA GLY A 430 -26.04 4.43 -23.56
C GLY A 430 -25.71 3.60 -24.80
N GLY A 431 -24.78 2.65 -24.71
CA GLY A 431 -24.37 1.79 -25.84
C GLY A 431 -23.35 2.42 -26.80
N VAL A 432 -22.96 3.68 -26.60
CA VAL A 432 -21.93 4.35 -27.41
C VAL A 432 -20.58 4.33 -26.69
N VAL A 433 -19.53 3.95 -27.40
CA VAL A 433 -18.15 4.07 -26.93
C VAL A 433 -17.83 5.55 -26.74
N GLN A 434 -17.54 5.98 -25.52
CA GLN A 434 -17.24 7.38 -25.22
C GLN A 434 -15.95 7.82 -25.92
N ALA A 435 -16.04 8.46 -27.08
CA ALA A 435 -14.90 8.98 -27.87
C ALA A 435 -14.22 10.23 -27.27
N VAL A 436 -14.64 10.67 -26.08
CA VAL A 436 -14.20 11.93 -25.48
C VAL A 436 -12.81 11.75 -24.87
N VAL A 437 -11.83 12.48 -25.39
CA VAL A 437 -10.54 12.70 -24.72
C VAL A 437 -10.67 13.92 -23.81
N GLY A 438 -10.23 13.81 -22.56
CA GLY A 438 -10.16 14.95 -21.65
C GLY A 438 -8.98 15.86 -22.01
N GLN A 439 -9.11 17.15 -21.71
CA GLN A 439 -7.94 18.02 -21.64
C GLN A 439 -7.01 17.51 -20.52
N ALA A 440 -5.70 17.62 -20.73
CA ALA A 440 -4.75 17.29 -19.69
C ALA A 440 -4.98 18.22 -18.49
N GLU A 441 -5.21 17.65 -17.30
CA GLU A 441 -5.14 18.41 -16.06
C GLU A 441 -3.72 18.99 -15.90
N PRO A 442 -3.53 20.09 -15.14
CA PRO A 442 -2.20 20.59 -14.85
C PRO A 442 -1.33 19.51 -14.22
N ALA A 443 -0.14 19.29 -14.78
CA ALA A 443 0.85 18.42 -14.16
C ALA A 443 1.48 19.11 -12.94
N ILE A 444 2.18 18.31 -12.11
CA ILE A 444 3.12 18.85 -11.14
C ILE A 444 4.17 19.65 -11.90
N ALA A 445 4.17 20.97 -11.72
CA ALA A 445 5.00 21.87 -12.52
C ALA A 445 6.49 21.76 -12.19
N ASP A 446 6.83 21.46 -10.92
CA ASP A 446 8.20 21.35 -10.46
C ASP A 446 8.49 19.98 -9.84
N LEU A 447 8.82 19.01 -10.70
CA LEU A 447 9.13 17.65 -10.28
C LEU A 447 10.51 17.56 -9.60
N PRO A 448 10.68 16.71 -8.58
CA PRO A 448 11.94 16.58 -7.86
C PRO A 448 13.08 16.07 -8.74
N GLN A 449 14.30 16.51 -8.44
CA GLN A 449 15.53 16.10 -9.13
C GLN A 449 16.65 15.91 -8.11
N ALA A 450 17.62 15.05 -8.43
CA ALA A 450 18.81 14.89 -7.60
C ALA A 450 19.53 16.25 -7.42
N GLY A 451 19.91 16.58 -6.18
CA GLY A 451 20.56 17.85 -5.84
C GLY A 451 19.64 19.09 -5.81
N LYS A 452 18.40 18.99 -6.31
CA LYS A 452 17.41 20.08 -6.24
C LYS A 452 16.60 19.98 -4.94
N LEU A 453 16.40 21.11 -4.27
CA LEU A 453 15.57 21.20 -3.07
C LEU A 453 14.09 21.08 -3.44
N THR A 454 13.41 20.15 -2.79
CA THR A 454 11.96 19.95 -2.84
C THR A 454 11.37 20.25 -1.48
N GLU A 455 10.39 21.14 -1.41
CA GLU A 455 9.66 21.40 -0.17
C GLU A 455 8.43 20.49 -0.07
N LEU A 456 8.27 19.83 1.06
CA LEU A 456 7.08 19.03 1.37
C LEU A 456 6.38 19.63 2.59
N ARG A 457 5.10 19.99 2.44
CA ARG A 457 4.31 20.55 3.54
C ARG A 457 3.82 19.45 4.47
N ILE A 458 3.92 19.68 5.77
CA ILE A 458 3.54 18.71 6.81
C ILE A 458 2.61 19.35 7.84
N THR A 459 1.70 18.55 8.40
CA THR A 459 1.09 18.85 9.70
C THR A 459 1.87 18.12 10.79
N LEU A 460 2.13 18.75 11.93
CA LEU A 460 2.77 18.07 13.07
C LEU A 460 1.82 17.06 13.73
N GLY A 461 2.39 16.07 14.40
CA GLY A 461 1.66 14.99 15.07
C GLY A 461 1.53 13.72 14.23
N PRO A 462 0.95 12.64 14.79
CA PRO A 462 0.24 12.57 16.07
C PRO A 462 1.12 12.44 17.33
N ARG A 463 2.43 12.28 17.18
CA ARG A 463 3.38 12.05 18.30
C ARG A 463 4.51 13.09 18.28
N ASP A 464 4.22 14.32 17.89
CA ASP A 464 5.13 15.46 17.99
C ASP A 464 5.56 15.71 19.45
N ASP A 465 4.74 15.33 20.43
CA ASP A 465 5.05 15.35 21.87
C ASP A 465 6.13 14.36 22.32
N TRP A 466 6.66 13.53 21.42
CA TRP A 466 7.85 12.71 21.65
C TRP A 466 9.16 13.46 21.36
N PHE A 467 9.09 14.68 20.85
CA PHE A 467 10.23 15.50 20.47
C PHE A 467 10.17 16.83 21.19
N ASP A 468 11.33 17.33 21.63
CA ASP A 468 11.43 18.70 22.13
C ASP A 468 11.49 19.69 20.96
N ALA A 469 11.56 20.99 21.27
CA ALA A 469 11.67 22.04 20.25
C ALA A 469 12.90 21.85 19.35
N ALA A 470 14.00 21.31 19.88
CA ALA A 470 15.22 21.06 19.11
C ALA A 470 15.06 19.89 18.12
N GLY A 471 14.31 18.85 18.50
CA GLY A 471 13.94 17.74 17.64
C GLY A 471 13.00 18.18 16.51
N ILE A 472 11.97 18.96 16.81
CA ILE A 472 11.07 19.52 15.78
C ILE A 472 11.85 20.44 14.83
N ALA A 473 12.70 21.32 15.36
CA ALA A 473 13.57 22.17 14.53
C ALA A 473 14.52 21.34 13.65
N ALA A 474 15.08 20.25 14.15
CA ALA A 474 15.90 19.34 13.36
C ALA A 474 15.10 18.69 12.21
N LEU A 475 13.80 18.44 12.35
CA LEU A 475 12.97 17.96 11.25
C LEU A 475 12.75 19.04 10.17
N THR A 476 12.47 20.28 10.58
CA THR A 476 11.83 21.29 9.71
C THR A 476 12.79 22.37 9.19
N GLU A 477 13.90 22.61 9.89
CA GLU A 477 14.84 23.69 9.55
C GLU A 477 16.02 23.22 8.71
N GLN A 478 16.31 21.92 8.71
CA GLN A 478 17.39 21.32 7.93
C GLN A 478 16.88 20.62 6.67
N GLU A 479 17.83 20.14 5.87
CA GLU A 479 17.56 19.40 4.65
C GLU A 479 17.88 17.92 4.81
N TRP A 480 17.09 17.10 4.15
CA TRP A 480 17.19 15.65 4.15
C TRP A 480 17.51 15.15 2.75
N LEU A 481 18.34 14.11 2.64
CA LEU A 481 18.67 13.49 1.36
C LEU A 481 17.89 12.19 1.19
N ALA A 482 17.11 12.07 0.12
CA ALA A 482 16.44 10.83 -0.22
C ALA A 482 17.47 9.77 -0.65
N THR A 483 17.38 8.56 -0.10
CA THR A 483 18.37 7.50 -0.36
C THR A 483 17.91 6.51 -1.43
N SER A 484 18.85 5.71 -1.96
CA SER A 484 18.56 4.59 -2.87
C SER A 484 17.83 3.41 -2.23
N GLN A 485 17.68 3.40 -0.90
CA GLN A 485 16.87 2.42 -0.15
C GLN A 485 15.37 2.75 -0.14
N SER A 486 14.96 3.81 -0.85
CA SER A 486 13.58 4.25 -0.98
C SER A 486 12.81 3.39 -1.98
N ASN A 487 11.55 3.09 -1.68
CA ASN A 487 10.67 2.28 -2.52
C ASN A 487 9.21 2.70 -2.35
N ARG A 488 8.24 1.85 -2.71
CA ARG A 488 6.80 2.14 -2.57
C ARG A 488 6.29 2.11 -1.13
N ILE A 489 7.02 1.47 -0.21
CA ILE A 489 6.70 1.44 1.22
C ILE A 489 7.02 2.80 1.85
N GLY A 490 8.19 3.37 1.50
CA GLY A 490 8.56 4.69 1.96
C GLY A 490 9.85 5.25 1.38
N VAL A 491 10.02 6.56 1.55
CA VAL A 491 11.28 7.28 1.29
C VAL A 491 12.11 7.27 2.56
N ARG A 492 13.36 6.80 2.44
CA ARG A 492 14.32 6.78 3.55
C ARG A 492 15.29 7.94 3.39
N PHE A 493 15.46 8.69 4.46
CA PHE A 493 16.33 9.86 4.46
C PHE A 493 17.66 9.61 5.16
N GLU A 494 18.69 10.26 4.66
CA GLU A 494 19.96 10.45 5.34
C GLU A 494 20.23 11.93 5.59
N LEU A 495 21.28 12.20 6.37
CA LEU A 495 21.66 13.56 6.72
C LEU A 495 22.33 14.26 5.53
N SER A 496 21.96 15.52 5.31
CA SER A 496 22.77 16.43 4.51
C SER A 496 23.99 16.91 5.29
N ASP A 497 25.01 17.41 4.59
CA ASP A 497 26.22 17.94 5.23
C ASP A 497 25.88 18.99 6.30
N GLY A 498 26.41 18.81 7.51
CA GLY A 498 26.17 19.70 8.66
C GLY A 498 24.82 19.51 9.38
N SER A 499 24.01 18.53 8.98
CA SER A 499 22.73 18.20 9.63
C SER A 499 22.92 17.19 10.77
N ARG A 500 21.90 17.05 11.63
CA ARG A 500 21.92 16.11 12.77
C ARG A 500 20.68 15.22 12.81
N PRO A 501 20.77 14.00 13.36
CA PRO A 501 19.58 13.18 13.60
C PRO A 501 18.61 13.85 14.57
N MET A 502 17.34 13.49 14.50
CA MET A 502 16.35 13.88 15.50
C MET A 502 16.57 13.11 16.81
N THR A 503 16.44 13.79 17.94
CA THR A 503 16.51 13.19 19.27
C THR A 503 15.10 13.08 19.84
N ARG A 504 14.75 11.91 20.41
CA ARG A 504 13.50 11.73 21.15
C ARG A 504 13.66 12.32 22.55
N ALA A 505 12.66 13.05 23.01
CA ALA A 505 12.58 13.55 24.38
C ALA A 505 12.01 12.51 25.36
N LYS A 506 11.34 11.48 24.84
CA LYS A 506 10.77 10.37 25.61
C LYS A 506 11.52 9.08 25.30
N ASP A 507 11.96 8.40 26.35
CA ASP A 507 12.48 7.04 26.29
C ASP A 507 11.33 6.02 26.33
N GLY A 508 11.53 4.86 25.70
CA GLY A 508 10.59 3.74 25.71
C GLY A 508 10.05 3.33 24.34
N GLU A 509 9.24 2.28 24.34
CA GLU A 509 8.57 1.77 23.15
C GLU A 509 7.15 2.34 23.06
N LEU A 510 6.78 2.82 21.87
CA LEU A 510 5.41 3.20 21.58
C LEU A 510 4.64 1.94 21.20
N ALA A 511 3.48 1.73 21.83
CA ALA A 511 2.55 0.68 21.38
C ALA A 511 2.22 0.90 19.90
N SER A 512 2.02 -0.16 19.13
CA SER A 512 1.73 0.01 17.71
C SER A 512 0.44 0.80 17.51
N GLU A 513 0.49 1.81 16.65
CA GLU A 513 -0.63 2.71 16.32
C GLU A 513 -0.85 2.71 14.81
N GLY A 514 -2.04 3.13 14.39
CA GLY A 514 -2.35 3.28 12.97
C GLY A 514 -1.48 4.35 12.30
N ALA A 515 -1.00 4.05 11.10
CA ALA A 515 -0.24 4.98 10.26
C ALA A 515 -0.99 5.28 8.97
N VAL A 516 -0.68 6.41 8.34
CA VAL A 516 -1.28 6.84 7.07
C VAL A 516 -0.19 7.17 6.04
N PRO A 517 -0.51 7.19 4.74
CA PRO A 517 0.41 7.72 3.75
C PRO A 517 0.81 9.16 4.12
N GLY A 518 2.09 9.46 4.00
CA GLY A 518 2.65 10.75 4.42
C GLY A 518 3.23 10.78 5.83
N SER A 519 2.99 9.77 6.67
CA SER A 519 3.57 9.72 8.02
C SER A 519 5.10 9.76 7.99
N LEU A 520 5.69 10.69 8.74
CA LEU A 520 7.13 10.82 8.99
C LEU A 520 7.48 10.10 10.29
N GLN A 521 7.74 8.81 10.16
CA GLN A 521 8.10 7.96 11.28
C GLN A 521 9.58 8.17 11.63
N ILE A 522 9.89 8.32 12.92
CA ILE A 522 11.26 8.55 13.40
C ILE A 522 11.73 7.34 14.22
N PRO A 523 12.54 6.42 13.66
CA PRO A 523 13.15 5.30 14.39
C PRO A 523 14.18 5.77 15.43
N PRO A 524 14.75 4.86 16.25
CA PRO A 524 15.79 5.20 17.23
C PRO A 524 17.05 5.85 16.62
N SER A 525 17.30 5.64 15.31
CA SER A 525 18.39 6.29 14.58
C SER A 525 18.20 7.81 14.43
N GLY A 526 16.99 8.33 14.63
CA GLY A 526 16.67 9.75 14.43
C GLY A 526 16.55 10.17 12.96
N LEU A 527 16.61 9.23 12.02
CA LEU A 527 16.48 9.47 10.57
C LEU A 527 15.03 9.25 10.12
N PRO A 528 14.34 10.25 9.55
CA PRO A 528 12.96 10.09 9.13
C PRO A 528 12.76 9.02 8.06
N VAL A 529 11.63 8.33 8.15
CA VAL A 529 11.09 7.48 7.08
C VAL A 529 9.71 8.00 6.72
N LEU A 530 9.55 8.45 5.47
CA LEU A 530 8.27 8.93 4.94
C LEU A 530 7.50 7.77 4.33
N PHE A 531 6.34 7.44 4.89
CA PHE A 531 5.47 6.39 4.39
C PHE A 531 4.76 6.78 3.08
N LEU A 532 4.78 5.86 2.12
CA LEU A 532 4.16 5.98 0.79
C LEU A 532 3.04 4.94 0.61
N ALA A 533 2.62 4.64 -0.62
CA ALA A 533 1.41 3.86 -0.90
C ALA A 533 1.38 2.45 -0.26
N ASP A 534 2.51 1.76 -0.18
CA ASP A 534 2.59 0.40 0.36
C ASP A 534 3.09 0.39 1.82
N HIS A 535 2.88 1.48 2.58
CA HIS A 535 3.33 1.58 3.97
C HIS A 535 2.63 0.57 4.89
N PRO A 536 3.25 0.18 6.03
CA PRO A 536 2.58 -0.68 7.01
C PRO A 536 1.40 0.06 7.64
N VAL A 537 0.29 -0.65 7.82
CA VAL A 537 -0.93 -0.06 8.39
C VAL A 537 -0.76 0.31 9.87
N THR A 538 0.11 -0.39 10.60
CA THR A 538 0.50 -0.06 11.97
C THR A 538 2.01 0.12 12.13
N GLY A 539 2.44 0.91 13.12
CA GLY A 539 3.85 1.11 13.43
C GLY A 539 4.10 1.44 14.90
N GLY A 540 5.26 1.02 15.43
CA GLY A 540 5.67 1.22 16.83
C GLY A 540 6.70 2.33 17.05
N TYR A 541 6.92 3.19 16.05
CA TYR A 541 7.79 4.37 16.19
C TYR A 541 6.97 5.65 16.07
N PRO A 542 7.34 6.70 16.83
CA PRO A 542 6.60 7.96 16.84
C PRO A 542 6.63 8.62 15.46
N VAL A 543 5.46 9.11 15.06
CA VAL A 543 5.27 9.93 13.86
C VAL A 543 5.29 11.40 14.27
N ALA A 544 6.32 12.12 13.83
CA ALA A 544 6.53 13.53 14.19
C ALA A 544 5.63 14.49 13.39
N GLY A 545 5.28 14.10 12.18
CA GLY A 545 4.41 14.86 11.29
C GLY A 545 3.92 14.00 10.13
N VAL A 546 2.99 14.54 9.35
CA VAL A 546 2.41 13.87 8.19
C VAL A 546 2.41 14.82 7.00
N VAL A 547 3.01 14.40 5.88
CA VAL A 547 2.95 15.11 4.61
C VAL A 547 1.50 15.24 4.16
N ILE A 548 1.09 16.45 3.80
CA ILE A 548 -0.31 16.71 3.41
C ILE A 548 -0.65 16.00 2.10
N GLU A 549 -1.92 15.63 1.93
CA GLU A 549 -2.43 14.88 0.77
C GLU A 549 -1.96 15.45 -0.58
N SER A 550 -1.97 16.78 -0.76
CA SER A 550 -1.62 17.42 -2.02
C SER A 550 -0.15 17.25 -2.41
N ASP A 551 0.72 16.94 -1.44
CA ASP A 551 2.17 16.85 -1.63
C ASP A 551 2.63 15.38 -1.69
N LEU A 552 1.73 14.41 -1.47
CA LEU A 552 2.06 12.98 -1.56
C LEU A 552 2.49 12.56 -2.97
N ALA A 553 1.82 13.11 -4.00
CA ALA A 553 2.20 12.88 -5.39
C ALA A 553 3.62 13.40 -5.69
N LEU A 554 3.99 14.55 -5.11
CA LEU A 554 5.33 15.10 -5.22
C LEU A 554 6.36 14.26 -4.47
N ALA A 555 6.04 13.81 -3.25
CA ALA A 555 6.88 12.92 -2.45
C ALA A 555 7.14 11.58 -3.15
N ALA A 556 6.13 11.02 -3.82
CA ALA A 556 6.24 9.81 -4.64
C ALA A 556 7.13 9.99 -5.87
N GLN A 557 7.56 11.21 -6.20
CA GLN A 557 8.44 11.50 -7.33
C GLN A 557 9.89 11.77 -6.90
N LEU A 558 10.24 11.66 -5.61
CA LEU A 558 11.59 11.88 -5.09
C LEU A 558 12.58 10.80 -5.59
N PRO A 559 13.56 11.13 -6.45
CA PRO A 559 14.65 10.23 -6.78
C PRO A 559 15.70 10.18 -5.66
N PRO A 560 16.55 9.14 -5.62
CA PRO A 560 17.75 9.15 -4.78
C PRO A 560 18.61 10.41 -5.03
N GLY A 561 19.13 11.00 -3.96
CA GLY A 561 19.89 12.24 -3.98
C GLY A 561 19.06 13.53 -4.04
N ALA A 562 17.71 13.44 -4.08
CA ALA A 562 16.87 14.62 -3.96
C ALA A 562 16.98 15.23 -2.56
N ARG A 563 17.10 16.56 -2.48
CA ARG A 563 17.12 17.31 -1.23
C ARG A 563 15.69 17.66 -0.84
N VAL A 564 15.33 17.44 0.41
CA VAL A 564 13.98 17.65 0.93
C VAL A 564 14.00 18.53 2.16
N LYS A 565 13.10 19.50 2.21
CA LYS A 565 12.81 20.28 3.42
C LYS A 565 11.34 20.13 3.80
N PHE A 566 11.09 19.88 5.08
CA PHE A 566 9.73 19.75 5.60
C PHE A 566 9.24 21.09 6.15
N THR A 567 8.12 21.59 5.62
CA THR A 567 7.55 22.88 6.01
C THR A 567 6.25 22.66 6.79
N PRO A 568 6.21 22.94 8.10
CA PRO A 568 4.99 22.86 8.88
C PRO A 568 3.93 23.84 8.35
N VAL A 569 2.69 23.37 8.24
CA VAL A 569 1.55 24.19 7.80
C VAL A 569 0.39 24.09 8.78
N ASP A 570 -0.44 25.13 8.80
CA ASP A 570 -1.73 25.07 9.46
C ASP A 570 -2.62 24.01 8.75
N PRO A 571 -3.26 23.10 9.49
CA PRO A 571 -3.97 21.98 8.91
C PRO A 571 -5.28 22.35 8.18
N ASP A 572 -5.80 23.56 8.38
CA ASP A 572 -7.03 24.05 7.75
C ASP A 572 -6.76 24.99 6.58
N SER A 573 -5.84 25.95 6.73
CA SER A 573 -5.49 26.90 5.67
C SER A 573 -4.37 26.40 4.75
N LEU A 574 -3.58 25.40 5.19
CA LEU A 574 -2.37 24.90 4.54
C LEU A 574 -1.28 25.97 4.33
N THR A 575 -1.35 27.07 5.07
CA THR A 575 -0.32 28.13 5.06
C THR A 575 0.84 27.76 5.98
N PRO A 576 2.10 28.05 5.60
CA PRO A 576 3.25 27.79 6.46
C PRO A 576 3.13 28.40 7.86
N LEU A 577 3.48 27.61 8.89
CA LEU A 577 3.56 28.08 10.26
C LEU A 577 4.84 28.90 10.45
N SER A 578 4.76 29.95 11.27
CA SER A 578 5.95 30.73 11.62
C SER A 578 6.87 29.93 12.55
N PRO A 579 8.20 30.08 12.46
CA PRO A 579 9.16 29.33 13.28
C PRO A 579 8.97 29.50 14.80
N SER A 580 8.27 30.55 15.24
CA SER A 580 7.97 30.85 16.64
C SER A 580 6.66 30.22 17.17
N THR A 581 5.88 29.55 16.33
CA THR A 581 4.58 28.95 16.70
C THR A 581 4.62 27.44 16.94
N THR A 582 5.78 26.80 16.81
CA THR A 582 6.04 25.38 17.09
C THR A 582 6.13 25.12 18.60
N SER A 583 5.02 25.29 19.32
CA SER A 583 4.85 24.69 20.65
C SER A 583 4.06 23.39 20.52
N PRO A 584 4.45 22.30 21.21
CA PRO A 584 3.70 21.05 21.15
C PRO A 584 2.35 21.22 21.85
N SER A 585 1.28 20.79 21.15
CA SER A 585 -0.07 20.41 21.62
C SER A 585 -1.29 21.16 21.03
N THR A 586 -2.24 20.31 20.62
CA THR A 586 -3.70 20.45 20.41
C THR A 586 -4.23 21.57 19.50
N PRO A 587 -4.72 21.25 18.28
CA PRO A 587 -5.54 22.18 17.52
C PRO A 587 -6.82 22.48 18.30
N SER A 588 -7.05 23.76 18.60
CA SER A 588 -8.27 24.20 19.26
C SER A 588 -9.48 23.97 18.34
N LEU A 589 -10.46 23.20 18.81
CA LEU A 589 -11.81 23.14 18.24
C LEU A 589 -12.50 24.50 18.43
N LYS A 590 -12.13 25.53 17.66
CA LYS A 590 -12.92 26.75 17.55
C LYS A 590 -13.52 26.83 16.15
N GLY A 591 -14.80 26.47 16.07
CA GLY A 591 -15.61 26.71 14.89
C GLY A 591 -15.71 28.22 14.57
N PRO A 592 -16.05 28.58 13.32
CA PRO A 592 -16.23 29.97 12.94
C PRO A 592 -17.41 30.56 13.73
N SER A 593 -17.16 31.67 14.42
CA SER A 593 -18.22 32.52 14.96
C SER A 593 -19.09 33.05 13.82
N ALA A 594 -20.40 32.98 14.02
CA ALA A 594 -21.47 33.40 13.11
C ALA A 594 -21.34 34.85 12.61
#